data_AF-A0A971DNV5-F1
#
_entry.id   AF-A0A971DNV5-F1
#
_cell.length_a   1.000
_cell.length_b   1.000
_cell.length_c   1.000
_cell.angle_alpha   90.00
_cell.angle_beta   90.00
_cell.angle_gamma   90.00
#
_symmetry.space_group_name_H-M   'P 1'
#
loop_
_entity.id
_entity.type
_entity.pdbx_description
1 polymer ?
#
loop_
_entity_poly.entity_id
_entity_poly.type
_entity_poly.pdbx_seq_one_letter_code
_entity_poly.pdbx_strand_id
1 'polypeptide(L)'
;MENRERNRRKRGRPTKEKAKLSTSINLKLTEADFNKIREKAEKLGMKATQYVREMVLKGSVKSRFTLEELDLMRKLAGIANNLNQVAKKANQAGYIMEAIEIMKIMIQIKRMLNDC
;
A
#
# COMPACT_ATOMS: atom_id res chain seq x y z
N MET A 1 18.18 22.08 33.10
CA MET A 1 16.88 21.40 33.26
C MET A 1 16.20 21.40 31.89
N GLU A 2 16.08 20.22 31.28
CA GLU A 2 15.66 20.06 29.87
C GLU A 2 14.16 20.28 29.65
N ASN A 3 13.88 20.94 28.53
CA ASN A 3 12.58 21.40 28.07
C ASN A 3 11.74 20.23 27.54
N ARG A 4 10.74 19.77 28.31
CA ARG A 4 9.75 18.78 27.86
C ARG A 4 8.52 19.49 27.28
N GLU A 5 8.63 19.99 26.06
CA GLU A 5 7.46 20.30 25.24
C GLU A 5 6.76 18.99 24.84
N ARG A 6 5.86 18.55 25.71
CA ARG A 6 4.99 17.39 25.48
C ARG A 6 4.12 17.64 24.25
N ASN A 7 4.46 16.93 23.18
CA ASN A 7 3.63 16.63 22.01
C ASN A 7 2.13 16.52 22.37
N ARG A 8 1.41 17.64 22.25
CA ARG A 8 -0.06 17.65 22.35
C ARG A 8 -0.60 16.99 21.10
N ARG A 9 -1.09 15.74 21.24
CA ARG A 9 -1.85 15.06 20.19
C ARG A 9 -3.04 15.94 19.82
N LYS A 10 -2.99 16.59 18.65
CA LYS A 10 -4.05 17.47 18.14
C LYS A 10 -5.31 16.61 17.92
N ARG A 11 -6.20 16.61 18.91
CA ARG A 11 -7.53 16.01 18.80
C ARG A 11 -8.44 17.03 18.11
N GLY A 12 -8.97 16.65 16.93
CA GLY A 12 -9.83 17.49 16.11
C GLY A 12 -9.82 17.05 14.64
N ARG A 13 -10.72 17.62 13.83
CA ARG A 13 -10.69 17.46 12.37
C ARG A 13 -9.31 17.90 11.87
N PRO A 14 -8.63 17.12 11.01
CA PRO A 14 -7.35 17.53 10.44
C PRO A 14 -7.42 18.95 9.89
N THR A 15 -6.43 19.78 10.23
CA THR A 15 -6.29 21.12 9.66
C THR A 15 -6.27 21.02 8.15
N LYS A 16 -7.18 21.75 7.48
CA LYS A 16 -7.30 21.75 6.03
C LYS A 16 -5.94 22.07 5.40
N GLU A 17 -5.43 21.18 4.57
CA GLU A 17 -4.16 21.41 3.86
C GLU A 17 -4.26 22.70 3.03
N LYS A 18 -3.18 23.50 3.06
CA LYS A 18 -3.14 24.83 2.45
C LYS A 18 -3.11 24.78 0.91
N ALA A 19 -2.71 23.66 0.30
CA ALA A 19 -2.55 23.54 -1.14
C ALA A 19 -3.81 22.99 -1.82
N LYS A 20 -4.82 23.85 -2.01
CA LYS A 20 -5.94 23.53 -2.92
C LYS A 20 -5.48 23.62 -4.37
N LEU A 21 -6.10 22.82 -5.24
CA LEU A 21 -5.92 22.93 -6.68
C LEU A 21 -6.61 24.20 -7.17
N SER A 22 -5.83 25.24 -7.52
CA SER A 22 -6.31 26.54 -7.97
C SER A 22 -6.03 26.83 -9.45
N THR A 23 -5.03 26.16 -10.04
CA THR A 23 -4.61 26.36 -11.42
C THR A 23 -5.08 25.20 -12.31
N SER A 24 -5.65 25.53 -13.47
CA SER A 24 -6.14 24.56 -14.46
C SER A 24 -5.26 24.52 -15.71
N ILE A 25 -5.00 23.32 -16.22
CA ILE A 25 -4.45 23.09 -17.56
C ILE A 25 -5.59 22.55 -18.41
N ASN A 26 -5.95 23.26 -19.49
CA ASN A 26 -7.01 22.85 -20.39
C ASN A 26 -6.45 21.94 -21.49
N LEU A 27 -6.96 20.71 -21.58
CA LEU A 27 -6.57 19.72 -22.57
C LEU A 27 -7.80 19.37 -23.42
N LYS A 28 -7.71 19.57 -24.73
CA LYS A 28 -8.72 19.10 -25.69
C LYS A 28 -8.30 17.73 -26.21
N LEU A 29 -9.21 16.78 -26.16
CA LEU A 29 -9.00 15.40 -26.58
C LEU A 29 -9.99 15.04 -27.69
N THR A 30 -9.60 14.08 -28.52
CA THR A 30 -10.56 13.37 -29.36
C THR A 30 -11.42 12.45 -28.49
N GLU A 31 -12.58 12.04 -28.99
CA GLU A 31 -13.44 11.08 -28.29
C GLU A 31 -12.71 9.74 -28.04
N ALA A 32 -11.94 9.28 -29.02
CA ALA A 32 -11.14 8.06 -28.90
C ALA A 32 -10.08 8.15 -27.79
N ASP A 33 -9.39 9.28 -27.67
CA ASP A 33 -8.36 9.46 -26.64
C ASP A 33 -8.98 9.60 -25.25
N PHE A 34 -10.11 10.30 -25.15
CA PHE A 34 -10.85 10.41 -23.90
C PHE A 34 -11.33 9.04 -23.41
N ASN A 35 -11.86 8.21 -24.29
CA ASN A 35 -12.32 6.85 -23.93
C ASN A 35 -11.16 5.96 -23.45
N LYS A 36 -9.99 5.99 -24.13
CA LYS A 36 -8.80 5.27 -23.66
C LYS A 36 -8.35 5.71 -22.27
N ILE A 37 -8.37 7.01 -21.99
CA ILE A 37 -8.03 7.56 -20.67
C ILE A 37 -9.06 7.13 -19.63
N ARG A 38 -10.34 7.18 -19.97
CA ARG A 38 -11.44 6.80 -19.09
C ARG A 38 -11.36 5.33 -18.71
N GLU A 39 -11.17 4.43 -19.65
CA GLU A 39 -11.03 2.98 -19.38
C GLU A 39 -9.85 2.70 -18.44
N LYS A 40 -8.70 3.33 -18.67
CA LYS A 40 -7.54 3.19 -17.78
C LYS A 40 -7.83 3.72 -16.38
N ALA A 41 -8.52 4.84 -16.27
CA ALA A 41 -8.90 5.42 -14.99
C ALA A 41 -9.94 4.55 -14.25
N GLU A 42 -10.92 3.97 -14.96
CA GLU A 42 -11.93 3.06 -14.41
C GLU A 42 -11.31 1.78 -13.85
N LYS A 43 -10.35 1.18 -14.57
CA LYS A 43 -9.57 0.02 -14.07
C LYS A 43 -8.87 0.30 -12.75
N LEU A 44 -8.50 1.56 -12.50
CA LEU A 44 -7.80 2.00 -11.29
C LEU A 44 -8.75 2.62 -10.26
N GLY A 45 -10.08 2.60 -10.50
CA GLY A 45 -11.09 3.15 -9.61
C GLY A 45 -10.98 4.66 -9.38
N MET A 46 -10.51 5.42 -10.37
CA MET A 46 -10.28 6.87 -10.25
C MET A 46 -10.92 7.67 -11.39
N LYS A 47 -11.02 8.99 -11.21
CA LYS A 47 -11.51 9.89 -12.25
C LYS A 47 -10.46 10.08 -13.35
N ALA A 48 -10.88 10.21 -14.60
CA ALA A 48 -10.00 10.45 -15.75
C ALA A 48 -9.03 11.64 -15.54
N THR A 49 -9.51 12.75 -14.98
CA THR A 49 -8.68 13.93 -14.68
C THR A 49 -7.63 13.66 -13.59
N GLN A 50 -7.98 12.85 -12.59
CA GLN A 50 -7.02 12.42 -11.57
C GLN A 50 -5.97 11.50 -12.18
N TYR A 51 -6.39 10.53 -13.00
CA TYR A 51 -5.48 9.63 -13.71
C TYR A 51 -4.47 10.40 -14.56
N VAL A 52 -4.93 11.32 -15.41
CA VAL A 52 -4.06 12.13 -16.28
C VAL A 52 -3.09 12.97 -15.44
N ARG A 53 -3.58 13.62 -14.37
CA ARG A 53 -2.71 14.39 -13.47
C ARG A 53 -1.63 13.52 -12.84
N GLU A 54 -1.99 12.36 -12.32
CA GLU A 54 -1.01 11.46 -11.69
C GLU A 54 -0.01 10.91 -12.70
N MET A 55 -0.46 10.53 -13.89
CA MET A 55 0.43 10.12 -15.00
C MET A 55 1.41 11.24 -15.38
N VAL A 56 0.94 12.49 -15.50
CA VAL A 56 1.81 13.63 -15.87
C VAL A 56 2.83 13.96 -14.78
N LEU A 57 2.42 13.90 -13.50
CA LEU A 57 3.30 14.27 -12.39
C LEU A 57 4.28 13.15 -11.98
N LYS A 58 3.86 11.89 -12.07
CA LYS A 58 4.61 10.74 -11.53
C LYS A 58 5.13 9.79 -12.62
N GLY A 59 4.71 9.96 -13.87
CA GLY A 59 5.01 9.05 -14.99
C GLY A 59 4.27 7.71 -14.96
N SER A 60 3.66 7.35 -13.83
CA SER A 60 2.92 6.10 -13.65
C SER A 60 1.83 6.24 -12.59
N VAL A 61 0.84 5.35 -12.66
CA VAL A 61 -0.20 5.23 -11.63
C VAL A 61 -0.24 3.78 -11.17
N LYS A 62 0.17 3.54 -9.91
CA LYS A 62 0.05 2.21 -9.30
C LYS A 62 -1.43 1.89 -9.08
N SER A 63 -1.86 0.71 -9.50
CA SER A 63 -3.20 0.20 -9.20
C SER A 63 -3.40 0.07 -7.71
N ARG A 64 -4.62 0.33 -7.24
CA ARG A 64 -5.05 -0.18 -5.95
C ARG A 64 -5.20 -1.69 -6.08
N PHE A 65 -4.80 -2.41 -5.04
CA PHE A 65 -5.08 -3.84 -4.95
C PHE A 65 -6.60 -4.06 -4.99
N THR A 66 -7.04 -5.04 -5.77
CA THR A 66 -8.44 -5.47 -5.80
C THR A 66 -8.85 -6.03 -4.44
N LEU A 67 -10.16 -6.14 -4.19
CA LEU A 67 -10.65 -6.75 -2.94
C LEU A 67 -10.16 -8.19 -2.77
N GLU A 68 -10.04 -8.93 -3.88
CA GLU A 68 -9.52 -10.29 -3.91
C GLU A 68 -8.03 -10.33 -3.58
N GLU A 69 -7.22 -9.44 -4.17
CA GLU A 69 -5.80 -9.30 -3.85
C GLU A 69 -5.58 -8.93 -2.38
N LEU A 70 -6.40 -8.02 -1.84
CA LEU A 70 -6.35 -7.66 -0.41
C LEU A 70 -6.78 -8.81 0.50
N ASP A 71 -7.72 -9.65 0.08
CA ASP A 71 -8.11 -10.85 0.81
C ASP A 71 -7.00 -11.90 0.81
N LEU A 72 -6.37 -12.11 -0.34
CA LEU A 72 -5.21 -13.00 -0.47
C LEU A 72 -4.06 -12.52 0.42
N MET A 73 -3.74 -11.22 0.41
CA MET A 73 -2.73 -10.64 1.30
C MET A 73 -3.05 -10.86 2.79
N ARG A 74 -4.31 -10.70 3.20
CA ARG A 74 -4.75 -10.96 4.58
C ARG A 74 -4.59 -12.44 4.95
N LYS A 75 -4.96 -13.36 4.07
CA LYS A 75 -4.76 -14.81 4.27
C LYS A 75 -3.29 -15.17 4.39
N LEU A 76 -2.44 -14.64 3.50
CA LEU A 76 -0.99 -14.84 3.54
C LEU A 76 -0.37 -14.31 4.84
N ALA A 77 -0.79 -13.12 5.30
CA ALA A 77 -0.36 -12.58 6.59
C ALA A 77 -0.78 -13.50 7.77
N GLY A 78 -1.98 -14.08 7.71
CA GLY A 78 -2.44 -15.09 8.67
C GLY A 78 -1.54 -16.33 8.70
N ILE A 79 -1.21 -16.88 7.53
CA ILE A 79 -0.32 -18.04 7.39
C ILE A 79 1.07 -17.72 7.95
N ALA A 80 1.65 -16.57 7.59
CA ALA A 80 2.96 -16.15 8.09
C ALA A 80 2.97 -16.01 9.63
N ASN A 81 1.88 -15.52 10.22
CA ASN A 81 1.74 -15.43 11.67
C ASN A 81 1.67 -16.81 12.33
N ASN A 82 0.88 -17.73 11.77
CA ASN A 82 0.81 -19.11 12.28
C ASN A 82 2.18 -19.79 12.21
N LEU A 83 2.87 -19.63 11.09
CA LEU A 83 4.21 -20.15 10.86
C LEU A 83 5.21 -19.61 11.90
N ASN A 84 5.11 -18.33 12.25
CA ASN A 84 5.94 -17.72 13.30
C ASN A 84 5.68 -18.31 14.69
N GLN A 85 4.43 -18.59 15.01
CA GLN A 85 4.07 -19.20 16.28
C GLN A 85 4.61 -20.63 16.37
N VAL A 86 4.54 -21.39 15.28
CA VAL A 86 5.12 -22.75 15.20
C VAL A 86 6.63 -22.71 15.37
N ALA A 87 7.36 -21.85 14.65
CA ALA A 87 8.81 -21.69 14.82
C ALA A 87 9.19 -21.36 16.27
N LYS A 88 8.46 -20.45 16.92
CA LYS A 88 8.72 -20.10 18.33
C LYS A 88 8.50 -21.27 19.27
N LYS A 89 7.41 -22.02 19.10
CA LYS A 89 7.14 -23.23 19.90
C LYS A 89 8.16 -24.33 19.65
N ALA A 90 8.55 -24.54 18.38
CA ALA A 90 9.59 -25.48 18.01
C ALA A 90 10.93 -25.15 18.68
N ASN A 91 11.34 -23.88 18.65
CA ASN A 91 12.54 -23.40 19.33
C ASN A 91 12.48 -23.65 20.85
N GLN A 92 11.35 -23.34 21.48
CA GLN A 92 11.13 -23.59 22.93
C GLN A 92 11.16 -25.09 23.28
N ALA A 93 10.69 -25.96 22.39
CA ALA A 93 10.68 -27.41 22.57
C ALA A 93 12.00 -28.09 22.17
N GLY A 94 13.02 -27.34 21.73
CA GLY A 94 14.34 -27.86 21.35
C GLY A 94 14.47 -28.27 19.88
N TYR A 95 13.44 -28.09 19.06
CA TYR A 95 13.44 -28.30 17.60
C TYR A 95 14.03 -27.07 16.87
N ILE A 96 15.32 -26.83 17.08
CA ILE A 96 16.00 -25.61 16.62
C ILE A 96 16.15 -25.58 15.09
N MET A 97 16.44 -26.73 14.46
CA MET A 97 16.69 -26.80 13.02
C MET A 97 15.41 -26.52 12.20
N GLU A 98 14.30 -27.11 12.62
CA GLU A 98 12.97 -26.91 12.05
C GLU A 98 12.51 -25.46 12.24
N ALA A 99 12.76 -24.88 13.41
CA ALA A 99 12.45 -23.47 13.67
C ALA A 99 13.22 -22.52 12.72
N ILE A 100 14.50 -22.82 12.43
CA ILE A 100 15.32 -22.04 11.49
C ILE A 100 14.77 -22.13 10.07
N GLU A 101 14.40 -23.33 9.62
CA GLU A 101 13.85 -23.55 8.27
C GLU A 101 12.52 -22.81 8.09
N ILE A 102 11.65 -22.89 9.08
CA ILE A 102 10.38 -22.16 9.14
C ILE A 102 10.60 -20.63 9.08
N MET A 103 11.59 -20.10 9.82
CA MET A 103 11.92 -18.68 9.78
C MET A 103 12.47 -18.24 8.42
N LYS A 104 13.30 -19.07 7.75
CA LYS A 104 13.81 -18.78 6.40
C LYS A 104 12.67 -18.61 5.39
N ILE A 105 11.71 -19.53 5.39
CA ILE A 105 10.53 -19.46 4.50
C ILE A 105 9.74 -18.17 4.75
N MET A 106 9.53 -17.79 6.02
CA MET A 106 8.81 -16.56 6.34
C MET A 106 9.54 -15.30 5.86
N ILE A 107 10.87 -15.26 5.97
CA ILE A 107 11.67 -14.13 5.46
C ILE A 107 11.54 -14.03 3.94
N GLN A 108 11.56 -15.15 3.22
CA GLN A 108 11.36 -15.16 1.77
C GLN A 108 9.98 -14.63 1.38
N ILE A 109 8.91 -15.09 2.05
CA ILE A 109 7.54 -14.60 1.83
C ILE A 109 7.46 -13.09 2.09
N LYS A 110 8.06 -12.59 3.17
CA LYS A 110 8.08 -11.15 3.48
C LYS A 110 8.78 -10.31 2.42
N ARG A 111 9.89 -10.80 1.85
CA ARG A 111 10.58 -10.11 0.74
C ARG A 111 9.68 -10.03 -0.50
N MET A 112 9.12 -11.17 -0.92
CA MET A 112 8.22 -11.23 -2.07
C MET A 112 7.02 -10.29 -1.95
N LEU A 113 6.46 -10.12 -0.74
CA LEU A 113 5.34 -9.22 -0.50
C LEU A 113 5.72 -7.73 -0.49
N ASN A 114 6.95 -7.39 -0.12
CA ASN A 114 7.43 -6.01 -0.08
C ASN A 114 7.91 -5.49 -1.45
N ASP A 115 8.15 -6.39 -2.40
CA ASP A 115 8.65 -6.07 -3.75
C ASP A 115 7.52 -5.77 -4.77
N CYS A 116 6.27 -5.63 -4.32
CA CYS A 116 5.08 -5.22 -5.12
C CYS A 116 4.69 -3.74 -4.84
#